data_AF-A0A521UQ57-F1
#
_entry.id   AF-A0A521UQ57-F1
#
_cell.length_a   1.000
_cell.length_b   1.000
_cell.length_c   1.000
_cell.angle_alpha   90.00
_cell.angle_beta   90.00
_cell.angle_gamma   90.00
#
_symmetry.space_group_name_H-M   'P 1'
#
loop_
_entity.id
_entity.type
_entity.pdbx_description
1 polymer ?
#
loop_
_entity_poly.entity_id
_entity_poly.type
_entity_poly.pdbx_seq_one_letter_code
_entity_poly.pdbx_strand_id
1 'polypeptide(L)'
;MSKAQLLERLRDAIVDIDEELVDELIDAGIAAGVSPMEMILDGLQPGLTIIGEGFDKHTRFTSDLVLAGEIMNDVMTKLRPVIEAGGGGRGDVMVIGTVEGDEHCVGKRVVASVFTG
;
A
#
# COMPACT_ATOMS: atom_id res chain seq x y z
N MET A 1 -20.72 -1.38 7.17
CA MET A 1 -20.02 -0.46 6.24
C MET A 1 -19.95 -1.14 4.88
N SER A 2 -20.25 -0.47 3.77
CA SER A 2 -20.12 -1.12 2.45
C SER A 2 -18.66 -1.18 2.01
N LYS A 3 -18.29 -2.16 1.17
CA LYS A 3 -16.93 -2.30 0.62
C LYS A 3 -16.43 -1.02 -0.04
N ALA A 4 -17.28 -0.36 -0.85
CA ALA A 4 -16.93 0.89 -1.52
C ALA A 4 -16.59 2.02 -0.53
N GLN A 5 -17.39 2.17 0.53
CA GLN A 5 -17.13 3.16 1.58
C GLN A 5 -15.85 2.87 2.37
N LEU A 6 -15.46 1.59 2.50
CA LEU A 6 -14.24 1.21 3.21
C LEU A 6 -13.00 1.59 2.39
N LEU A 7 -13.01 1.31 1.09
CA LEU A 7 -11.93 1.69 0.17
C LEU A 7 -11.78 3.22 0.08
N GLU A 8 -12.90 3.94 0.01
CA GLU A 8 -12.89 5.41 -0.01
C GLU A 8 -12.30 5.99 1.29
N ARG A 9 -12.68 5.46 2.46
CA ARG A 9 -12.10 5.92 3.72
C ARG A 9 -10.63 5.54 3.89
N LEU A 10 -10.20 4.38 3.39
CA LEU A 10 -8.78 4.00 3.37
C LEU A 10 -7.96 4.98 2.54
N ARG A 11 -8.50 5.40 1.39
CA ARG A 11 -7.90 6.42 0.54
C ARG A 11 -7.78 7.76 1.26
N ASP A 12 -8.84 8.22 1.92
CA ASP A 12 -8.82 9.49 2.62
C ASP A 12 -7.85 9.45 3.83
N ALA A 13 -7.87 8.36 4.59
CA ALA A 13 -6.99 8.17 5.74
C ALA A 13 -5.50 8.23 5.36
N ILE A 14 -5.11 7.61 4.24
CA ILE A 14 -3.70 7.70 3.79
C ILE A 14 -3.35 9.10 3.28
N VAL A 15 -4.28 9.81 2.62
CA VAL A 15 -4.07 11.20 2.17
C VAL A 15 -3.89 12.16 3.35
N ASP A 16 -4.60 11.90 4.45
CA ASP A 16 -4.49 12.65 5.69
C ASP A 16 -3.33 12.19 6.58
N ILE A 17 -2.64 11.09 6.22
CA ILE A 17 -1.52 10.51 6.97
C ILE A 17 -1.98 10.13 8.40
N ASP A 18 -3.15 9.51 8.49
CA ASP A 18 -3.73 9.04 9.75
C ASP A 18 -3.48 7.53 9.91
N GLU A 19 -2.36 7.20 10.55
CA GLU A 19 -1.91 5.82 10.77
C GLU A 19 -2.92 5.02 11.61
N GLU A 20 -3.46 5.61 12.68
CA GLU A 20 -4.43 4.95 13.56
C GLU A 20 -5.70 4.58 12.78
N LEU A 21 -6.22 5.53 12.00
CA LEU A 21 -7.42 5.31 11.19
C LEU A 21 -7.19 4.29 10.07
N VAL A 22 -6.01 4.30 9.44
CA VAL A 22 -5.65 3.27 8.45
C VAL A 22 -5.67 1.90 9.09
N ASP A 23 -5.05 1.73 10.26
CA ASP A 23 -4.99 0.45 10.95
C ASP A 23 -6.37 -0.10 11.33
N GLU A 24 -7.25 0.76 11.86
CA GLU A 24 -8.64 0.42 12.18
C GLU A 24 -9.42 -0.03 10.94
N LEU A 25 -9.26 0.68 9.82
CA LEU A 25 -9.94 0.37 8.57
C LEU A 25 -9.41 -0.91 7.93
N ILE A 26 -8.11 -1.20 8.08
CA ILE A 26 -7.52 -2.46 7.64
C ILE A 26 -8.10 -3.63 8.44
N ASP A 27 -8.18 -3.53 9.76
CA ASP A 27 -8.77 -4.58 10.59
C ASP A 27 -10.26 -4.78 10.30
N ALA A 28 -11.00 -3.68 10.08
CA ALA A 28 -12.40 -3.75 9.67
C ALA A 28 -12.58 -4.41 8.29
N GLY A 29 -11.67 -4.16 7.34
CA GLY A 29 -11.70 -4.77 6.01
C GLY A 29 -11.41 -6.26 6.03
N ILE A 30 -10.41 -6.69 6.83
CA ILE A 30 -10.11 -8.10 7.06
C ILE A 30 -11.31 -8.81 7.70
N ALA A 31 -11.93 -8.21 8.74
CA ALA A 31 -13.11 -8.76 9.40
C ALA A 31 -14.34 -8.85 8.48
N ALA A 32 -14.45 -7.93 7.52
CA ALA A 32 -15.50 -7.92 6.50
C ALA A 32 -15.22 -8.90 5.33
N GLY A 33 -14.07 -9.58 5.31
CA GLY A 33 -13.68 -10.52 4.26
C GLY A 33 -13.31 -9.84 2.93
N VAL A 34 -12.91 -8.56 2.96
CA VAL A 34 -12.37 -7.88 1.78
C VAL A 34 -10.98 -8.41 1.48
N SER A 35 -10.65 -8.59 0.21
CA SER A 35 -9.33 -9.07 -0.18
C SER A 35 -8.25 -8.04 0.24
N PRO A 36 -7.17 -8.46 0.92
CA PRO A 36 -6.04 -7.60 1.22
C PRO A 36 -5.50 -6.85 0.00
N MET A 37 -5.45 -7.52 -1.15
CA MET A 37 -4.99 -6.90 -2.40
C MET A 37 -5.94 -5.82 -2.90
N GLU A 38 -7.25 -5.98 -2.73
CA GLU A 38 -8.21 -4.93 -3.11
C GLU A 38 -8.08 -3.72 -2.18
N MET A 39 -7.84 -3.92 -0.88
CA MET A 39 -7.65 -2.82 0.07
C MET A 39 -6.40 -1.99 -0.24
N ILE A 40 -5.34 -2.66 -0.71
CA ILE A 40 -4.11 -2.02 -1.17
C ILE A 40 -4.32 -1.29 -2.49
N LEU A 41 -4.81 -1.99 -3.51
CA LEU A 41 -4.87 -1.48 -4.90
C LEU A 41 -5.98 -0.44 -5.10
N ASP A 42 -7.14 -0.65 -4.48
CA ASP A 42 -8.32 0.21 -4.68
C ASP A 42 -8.53 1.21 -3.55
N GLY A 43 -7.84 1.04 -2.41
CA GLY A 43 -7.91 1.94 -1.25
C GLY A 43 -6.66 2.79 -1.07
N LEU A 44 -5.56 2.16 -0.67
CA LEU A 44 -4.34 2.87 -0.27
C LEU A 44 -3.54 3.45 -1.45
N GLN A 45 -3.40 2.71 -2.55
CA GLN A 45 -2.62 3.13 -3.73
C GLN A 45 -3.16 4.42 -4.38
N PRO A 46 -4.49 4.60 -4.58
CA PRO A 46 -5.04 5.86 -5.07
C PRO A 46 -4.73 7.04 -4.16
N GLY A 47 -4.71 6.83 -2.84
CA GLY A 47 -4.37 7.86 -1.88
C GLY A 47 -2.90 8.26 -1.94
N LEU A 48 -1.99 7.28 -2.07
CA LEU A 48 -0.57 7.55 -2.28
C LEU A 48 -0.30 8.33 -3.58
N THR A 49 -1.08 8.03 -4.64
CA THR A 49 -0.99 8.76 -5.92
C THR A 49 -1.33 10.24 -5.74
N ILE A 50 -2.34 10.56 -4.92
CA ILE A 50 -2.73 11.95 -4.64
C ILE A 50 -1.64 12.70 -3.88
N ILE A 51 -0.98 12.03 -2.93
CA ILE A 51 0.15 12.63 -2.19
C ILE A 51 1.32 12.90 -3.17
N GLY A 52 1.60 11.95 -4.07
CA GLY A 52 2.58 12.12 -5.15
C GLY A 52 2.28 13.31 -6.08
N GLU A 53 1.06 13.41 -6.58
CA GLU A 53 0.64 14.57 -7.37
C GLU A 53 0.71 15.88 -6.57
N GLY A 54 0.42 15.83 -5.28
CA GLY A 54 0.51 16.97 -4.38
C GLY A 54 1.95 17.45 -4.20
N PHE A 55 2.92 16.54 -4.20
CA PHE A 55 4.34 16.85 -4.18
C PHE A 55 4.78 17.50 -5.49
N ASP A 56 4.39 16.94 -6.65
CA ASP A 56 4.68 17.52 -7.97
C ASP A 56 4.12 18.95 -8.09
N LYS A 57 2.92 19.20 -7.54
CA LYS A 57 2.27 20.51 -7.51
C LYS A 57 2.79 21.45 -6.41
N HIS A 58 3.78 21.02 -5.62
CA HIS A 58 4.39 21.78 -4.52
C HIS A 58 3.37 22.15 -3.41
N THR A 59 2.32 21.34 -3.26
CA THR A 59 1.29 21.46 -2.21
C THR A 59 1.50 20.51 -1.04
N ARG A 60 2.41 19.54 -1.18
CA ARG A 60 2.83 18.55 -0.16
C ARG A 60 4.36 18.53 -0.08
N PHE A 61 4.90 18.11 1.05
CA PHE A 61 6.34 18.05 1.27
C PHE A 61 6.87 16.63 1.13
N THR A 62 8.19 16.48 1.00
CA THR A 62 8.86 15.17 0.98
C THR A 62 8.59 14.36 2.25
N SER A 63 8.38 15.02 3.39
CA SER A 63 7.98 14.36 4.65
C SER A 63 6.67 13.59 4.51
N ASP A 64 5.71 14.12 3.75
CA ASP A 64 4.41 13.48 3.55
C ASP A 64 4.55 12.18 2.75
N LEU A 65 5.45 12.17 1.77
CA LEU A 65 5.77 10.97 0.99
C LEU A 65 6.47 9.90 1.83
N VAL A 66 7.37 10.31 2.72
CA VAL A 66 8.07 9.39 3.63
C VAL A 66 7.08 8.75 4.59
N LEU A 67 6.24 9.55 5.25
CA LEU A 67 5.24 9.05 6.21
C LEU A 67 4.21 8.14 5.54
N ALA A 68 3.67 8.52 4.38
CA ALA A 68 2.75 7.67 3.65
C ALA A 68 3.41 6.34 3.21
N GLY A 69 4.71 6.37 2.90
CA GLY A 69 5.50 5.16 2.61
C GLY A 69 5.71 4.27 3.83
N GLU A 70 5.90 4.84 5.03
CA GLU A 70 6.01 4.11 6.29
C GLU A 70 4.68 3.41 6.63
N ILE A 71 3.56 4.14 6.62
CA ILE A 71 2.22 3.58 6.84
C ILE A 71 1.94 2.42 5.87
N MET A 72 2.31 2.58 4.59
CA MET A 72 2.13 1.52 3.60
C MET A 72 2.98 0.27 3.92
N ASN A 73 4.20 0.43 4.43
CA ASN A 73 5.04 -0.70 4.83
C ASN A 73 4.47 -1.44 6.05
N ASP A 74 3.89 -0.71 7.01
CA ASP A 74 3.30 -1.30 8.21
C ASP A 74 2.04 -2.09 7.84
N VAL A 75 1.17 -1.52 6.98
CA VAL A 75 0.02 -2.24 6.44
C VAL A 75 0.45 -3.48 5.65
N MET A 76 1.47 -3.38 4.79
CA MET A 76 1.98 -4.54 4.05
C MET A 76 2.52 -5.63 4.98
N THR A 77 3.18 -5.25 6.07
CA THR A 77 3.70 -6.19 7.08
C THR A 77 2.56 -6.93 7.77
N LYS A 78 1.45 -6.24 8.05
CA LYS A 78 0.22 -6.80 8.64
C LYS A 78 -0.53 -7.71 7.67
N LEU A 79 -0.61 -7.33 6.39
CA LEU A 79 -1.36 -8.05 5.35
C LEU A 79 -0.58 -9.24 4.74
N ARG A 80 0.75 -9.23 4.76
CA ARG A 80 1.60 -10.30 4.21
C ARG A 80 1.20 -11.72 4.66
N PRO A 81 1.03 -12.03 5.97
CA PRO A 81 0.64 -13.38 6.39
C PRO A 81 -0.76 -13.79 5.91
N VAL A 82 -1.66 -12.83 5.70
CA VAL A 82 -3.02 -13.08 5.17
C VAL A 82 -2.96 -13.41 3.67
N ILE A 83 -2.08 -12.72 2.93
CA ILE A 83 -1.86 -12.96 1.50
C ILE A 83 -1.16 -14.31 1.26
N GLU A 84 -0.11 -14.62 2.03
CA GLU A 84 0.63 -15.89 1.92
C GLU A 84 -0.24 -17.11 2.26
N ALA A 85 -1.15 -16.98 3.23
CA ALA A 85 -2.12 -18.04 3.55
C ALA A 85 -3.15 -18.31 2.43
N GLY A 86 -3.32 -17.37 1.50
CA GLY A 86 -4.25 -17.47 0.36
C GLY A 86 -3.74 -18.25 -0.85
N GLY A 87 -2.47 -18.69 -0.85
CA GLY A 87 -1.89 -19.53 -1.90
C GLY A 87 -1.61 -18.79 -3.22
N GLY A 88 -0.50 -18.05 -3.27
CA GLY A 88 0.16 -17.70 -4.52
C GLY A 88 0.96 -18.89 -5.05
N GLY A 89 0.93 -19.11 -6.36
CA GLY A 89 1.63 -20.24 -7.00
C GLY A 89 3.06 -19.84 -7.39
N ARG A 90 4.05 -20.70 -7.09
CA ARG A 90 5.47 -20.54 -7.48
C ARG A 90 5.60 -20.15 -8.96
N GLY A 91 5.86 -18.87 -9.21
CA GLY A 91 6.34 -18.37 -10.51
C GLY A 91 7.81 -18.71 -10.75
N ASP A 92 8.24 -18.63 -12.02
CA ASP A 92 9.63 -18.78 -12.45
C ASP A 92 10.58 -17.76 -11.78
N VAL A 93 11.90 -18.00 -11.89
CA VAL A 93 12.93 -17.14 -11.27
C VAL A 93 12.98 -15.75 -11.91
N MET A 94 12.66 -14.72 -11.13
CA MET A 94 12.76 -13.30 -11.52
C MET A 94 13.99 -12.63 -10.88
N VAL A 95 14.75 -11.85 -11.67
CA VAL A 95 15.82 -10.98 -11.18
C VAL A 95 15.38 -9.52 -11.34
N ILE A 96 15.37 -8.75 -10.25
CA ILE A 96 14.98 -7.34 -10.25
C ILE A 96 15.99 -6.51 -9.45
N GLY A 97 16.44 -5.38 -10.00
CA GLY A 97 17.50 -4.53 -9.44
C GLY A 97 17.16 -3.05 -9.56
N THR A 98 17.77 -2.22 -8.71
CA THR A 98 17.74 -0.75 -8.83
C THR A 98 19.11 -0.32 -9.34
N VAL A 99 19.16 0.71 -10.20
CA VAL A 99 20.43 1.21 -10.76
C VAL A 99 21.31 1.72 -9.63
N GLU A 100 22.63 1.58 -9.78
CA GLU A 100 23.60 2.09 -8.81
C GLU A 100 23.42 3.61 -8.63
N GLY A 101 23.26 4.04 -7.38
CA GLY A 101 23.01 5.45 -7.03
C GLY A 101 21.54 5.89 -7.09
N ASP A 102 20.61 4.99 -7.41
CA ASP A 102 19.18 5.29 -7.42
C ASP A 102 18.49 4.74 -6.14
N GLU A 103 17.89 5.65 -5.37
CA GLU A 103 17.22 5.35 -4.10
C GLU A 103 15.72 5.03 -4.30
N HIS A 104 15.16 5.24 -5.49
CA HIS A 104 13.75 5.06 -5.79
C HIS A 104 13.41 3.56 -5.97
N CYS A 105 13.26 2.86 -4.84
CA CYS A 105 13.12 1.40 -4.79
C CYS A 105 11.70 0.91 -4.43
N VAL A 106 10.75 1.81 -4.19
CA VAL A 106 9.36 1.46 -3.79
C VAL A 106 8.67 0.60 -4.84
N GLY A 107 8.68 1.04 -6.11
CA GLY A 107 8.08 0.26 -7.21
C GLY A 107 8.72 -1.13 -7.36
N LYS A 108 10.04 -1.24 -7.15
CA LYS A 108 10.75 -2.52 -7.17
C LYS A 108 10.27 -3.47 -6.08
N ARG A 109 10.03 -2.95 -4.87
CA ARG A 109 9.54 -3.75 -3.73
C ARG A 109 8.11 -4.23 -3.97
N VAL A 110 7.24 -3.38 -4.52
CA VAL A 110 5.86 -3.75 -4.88
C VAL A 110 5.86 -4.88 -5.91
N VAL A 111 6.63 -4.74 -6.99
CA VAL A 111 6.74 -5.79 -8.02
C VAL A 111 7.31 -7.08 -7.45
N ALA A 112 8.35 -7.02 -6.61
CA ALA A 112 8.89 -8.22 -5.96
C ALA A 112 7.83 -8.92 -5.08
N SER A 113 7.02 -8.17 -4.32
CA SER A 113 5.97 -8.74 -3.47
C SER A 113 4.87 -9.45 -4.25
N VAL A 114 4.54 -8.98 -5.46
CA VAL A 114 3.52 -9.60 -6.31
C VAL A 114 3.99 -10.94 -6.90
N PHE A 115 5.29 -11.06 -7.21
CA PHE A 115 5.85 -12.24 -7.89
C PHE A 115 6.53 -13.26 -6.96
N THR A 116 6.71 -12.93 -5.68
CA THR A 116 7.29 -13.86 -4.67
C THR A 116 6.22 -14.71 -3.97
N GLY A 117 4.93 -14.47 -4.24
CA GLY A 117 3.79 -15.20 -3.70
C GLY A 117 3.58 -16.56 -4.35
#